data_AF-A0A954FEE1-F1
#
_entry.id   AF-A0A954FEE1-F1
#
_cell.length_a   1.000
_cell.length_b   1.000
_cell.length_c   1.000
_cell.angle_alpha   90.00
_cell.angle_beta   90.00
_cell.angle_gamma   90.00
#
_symmetry.space_group_name_H-M   'P 1'
#
loop_
_entity.id
_entity.type
_entity.pdbx_description
1 polymer ?
#
loop_
_entity_poly.entity_id
_entity_poly.type
_entity_poly.pdbx_seq_one_letter_code
_entity_poly.pdbx_strand_id
1 'polypeptide(L)'
;VYTALKITGDPISVHSEHTGMNDEVWPAQETIKYIIPGTQYTASRSLPITWYDGGRRPSDSIAKLLPGQSLPGGGSIFVGEKGNLILPHVGMPFVNIEGVTIEPVEGLDHYHGWVDGCLSGKQPSDGFEYGGHLTEAVQLGNVAAYFPGETLEFDGKALKITNNSEANKYLTREYRSGFEIASI
;
A
#
# COMPACT_ATOMS: atom_id res chain seq x y z
N VAL A 1 6.27 -1.44 4.24
CA VAL A 1 5.40 -2.64 4.10
C VAL A 1 5.88 -3.56 2.98
N TYR A 2 5.93 -3.09 1.73
CA TYR A 2 6.29 -3.90 0.56
C TYR A 2 7.64 -4.61 0.68
N THR A 3 8.71 -3.88 0.96
CA THR A 3 10.06 -4.46 1.13
C THR A 3 10.11 -5.52 2.22
N ALA A 4 9.51 -5.23 3.40
CA ALA A 4 9.50 -6.14 4.54
C ALA A 4 8.73 -7.44 4.26
N LEU A 5 7.65 -7.35 3.50
CA LEU A 5 6.84 -8.52 3.13
C LEU A 5 7.25 -9.13 1.79
N LYS A 6 8.27 -8.61 1.11
CA LYS A 6 8.69 -8.99 -0.26
C LYS A 6 7.53 -9.02 -1.25
N ILE A 7 6.68 -8.00 -1.21
CA ILE A 7 5.62 -7.81 -2.19
C ILE A 7 6.27 -7.31 -3.47
N THR A 8 6.14 -8.09 -4.55
CA THR A 8 6.71 -7.80 -5.88
C THR A 8 5.68 -8.02 -7.00
N GLY A 9 4.40 -8.08 -6.64
CA GLY A 9 3.32 -8.29 -7.59
C GLY A 9 2.29 -7.19 -7.44
N ASP A 10 1.62 -6.88 -8.53
CA ASP A 10 0.58 -5.86 -8.58
C ASP A 10 -0.71 -6.38 -7.92
N PRO A 11 -1.60 -5.48 -7.47
CA PRO A 11 -2.91 -5.89 -7.00
C PRO A 11 -3.67 -6.68 -8.06
N ILE A 12 -4.25 -7.82 -7.66
CA ILE A 12 -5.17 -8.59 -8.52
C ILE A 12 -6.57 -8.01 -8.49
N SER A 13 -6.92 -7.30 -7.41
CA SER A 13 -8.15 -6.51 -7.35
C SER A 13 -8.03 -5.34 -6.39
N VAL A 14 -8.87 -4.34 -6.63
CA VAL A 14 -9.00 -3.13 -5.81
C VAL A 14 -10.47 -2.76 -5.67
N HIS A 15 -10.86 -2.25 -4.52
CA HIS A 15 -12.20 -1.78 -4.22
C HIS A 15 -12.14 -0.53 -3.35
N SER A 16 -12.93 0.48 -3.69
CA SER A 16 -13.01 1.72 -2.93
C SER A 16 -14.41 1.94 -2.38
N GLU A 17 -14.46 2.36 -1.12
CA GLU A 17 -15.66 2.88 -0.44
C GLU A 17 -15.32 4.26 0.05
N HIS A 18 -16.08 5.29 -0.33
CA HIS A 18 -15.71 6.66 0.02
C HIS A 18 -16.92 7.59 0.11
N THR A 19 -16.68 8.81 0.59
CA THR A 19 -17.68 9.88 0.62
C THR A 19 -17.03 11.22 0.27
N GLY A 20 -17.84 12.13 -0.31
CA GLY A 20 -17.45 13.53 -0.52
C GLY A 20 -16.69 13.82 -1.83
N MET A 21 -16.46 12.83 -2.68
CA MET A 21 -15.89 13.05 -4.01
C MET A 21 -16.90 13.72 -4.95
N ASN A 22 -16.41 14.59 -5.84
CA ASN A 22 -17.15 15.10 -6.99
C ASN A 22 -16.17 15.36 -8.15
N ASP A 23 -16.63 16.05 -9.21
CA ASP A 23 -15.82 16.30 -10.41
C ASP A 23 -14.63 17.25 -10.17
N GLU A 24 -14.59 17.97 -9.05
CA GLU A 24 -13.55 18.95 -8.70
C GLU A 24 -12.65 18.51 -7.53
N VAL A 25 -13.14 17.63 -6.66
CA VAL A 25 -12.42 17.18 -5.46
C VAL A 25 -12.42 15.67 -5.29
N TRP A 26 -11.29 15.15 -4.83
CA TRP A 26 -11.12 13.76 -4.41
C TRP A 26 -11.93 13.46 -3.14
N PRO A 27 -12.10 12.17 -2.77
CA PRO A 27 -12.86 11.82 -1.58
C PRO A 27 -12.39 12.51 -0.32
N ALA A 28 -13.34 12.94 0.52
CA ALA A 28 -13.04 13.50 1.82
C ALA A 28 -12.67 12.40 2.84
N GLN A 29 -13.21 11.20 2.65
CA GLN A 29 -12.91 10.00 3.43
C GLN A 29 -12.98 8.76 2.56
N GLU A 30 -12.03 7.85 2.69
CA GLU A 30 -12.00 6.64 1.87
C GLU A 30 -11.45 5.43 2.61
N THR A 31 -11.93 4.26 2.20
CA THR A 31 -11.37 2.96 2.55
C THR A 31 -11.11 2.23 1.25
N ILE A 32 -9.84 1.95 0.97
CA ILE A 32 -9.43 1.20 -0.21
C ILE A 32 -8.98 -0.19 0.23
N LYS A 33 -9.49 -1.23 -0.43
CA LYS A 33 -9.12 -2.62 -0.20
C LYS A 33 -8.43 -3.16 -1.44
N TYR A 34 -7.18 -3.57 -1.29
CA TYR A 34 -6.41 -4.26 -2.30
C TYR A 34 -6.32 -5.74 -1.95
N ILE A 35 -6.35 -6.60 -2.97
CA ILE A 35 -5.88 -7.98 -2.86
C ILE A 35 -4.62 -8.07 -3.71
N ILE A 36 -3.51 -8.49 -3.11
CA ILE A 36 -2.21 -8.66 -3.78
C ILE A 36 -1.78 -10.14 -3.67
N PRO A 37 -0.96 -10.69 -4.57
CA PRO A 37 -0.38 -12.01 -4.39
C PRO A 37 0.35 -12.14 -3.04
N GLY A 38 0.16 -13.30 -2.40
CA GLY A 38 0.87 -13.64 -1.17
C GLY A 38 2.36 -13.87 -1.42
N THR A 39 3.14 -13.85 -0.34
CA THR A 39 4.59 -14.05 -0.35
C THR A 39 4.97 -15.16 0.62
N GLN A 40 6.26 -15.49 0.69
CA GLN A 40 6.77 -16.44 1.70
C GLN A 40 6.50 -16.01 3.15
N TYR A 41 6.13 -14.75 3.39
CA TYR A 41 5.81 -14.21 4.71
C TYR A 41 4.31 -14.10 5.00
N THR A 42 3.44 -14.53 4.07
CA THR A 42 1.99 -14.45 4.23
C THR A 42 1.40 -15.83 4.47
N ALA A 43 0.40 -15.92 5.36
CA ALA A 43 -0.25 -17.19 5.69
C ALA A 43 -1.13 -17.76 4.56
N SER A 44 -1.41 -16.97 3.52
CA SER A 44 -2.32 -17.33 2.42
C SER A 44 -1.70 -17.00 1.06
N ARG A 45 -2.32 -17.50 -0.02
CA ARG A 45 -1.90 -17.22 -1.40
C ARG A 45 -2.16 -15.79 -1.85
N SER A 46 -2.93 -15.03 -1.08
CA SER A 46 -3.19 -13.60 -1.29
C SER A 46 -3.06 -12.85 0.02
N LEU A 47 -2.75 -11.56 -0.09
CA LEU A 47 -2.62 -10.62 1.00
C LEU A 47 -3.65 -9.48 0.82
N PRO A 48 -4.68 -9.42 1.67
CA PRO A 48 -5.54 -8.25 1.77
C PRO A 48 -4.78 -7.08 2.39
N ILE A 49 -4.84 -5.92 1.76
CA ILE A 49 -4.33 -4.66 2.29
C ILE A 49 -5.49 -3.67 2.34
N THR A 50 -5.73 -3.05 3.49
CA THR A 50 -6.74 -1.99 3.63
C THR A 50 -6.07 -0.67 3.96
N TRP A 51 -6.30 0.32 3.11
CA TRP A 51 -5.91 1.71 3.32
C TRP A 51 -7.12 2.49 3.85
N TYR A 52 -6.91 3.29 4.89
CA TYR A 52 -7.92 4.17 5.45
C TYR A 52 -7.39 5.60 5.38
N ASP A 53 -8.22 6.53 4.87
CA ASP A 53 -7.87 7.94 4.77
C ASP A 53 -9.06 8.86 5.14
N GLY A 54 -8.77 10.15 5.33
CA GLY A 54 -9.77 11.16 5.68
C GLY A 54 -10.37 10.99 7.06
N GLY A 55 -9.61 10.41 8.00
CA GLY A 55 -10.03 10.17 9.38
C GLY A 55 -10.77 8.85 9.60
N ARG A 56 -10.99 8.03 8.55
CA ARG A 56 -11.38 6.63 8.75
C ARG A 56 -10.26 5.86 9.42
N ARG A 57 -10.62 4.88 10.24
CA ARG A 57 -9.68 4.08 11.03
C ARG A 57 -10.10 2.61 11.05
N PRO A 58 -9.14 1.67 11.15
CA PRO A 58 -9.48 0.28 11.44
C PRO A 58 -10.14 0.18 12.82
N SER A 59 -10.96 -0.86 13.03
CA SER A 59 -11.51 -1.13 14.35
C SER A 59 -10.42 -1.62 15.32
N ASP A 60 -10.57 -1.30 16.60
CA ASP A 60 -9.64 -1.77 17.65
C ASP A 60 -9.56 -3.30 17.72
N SER A 61 -10.63 -4.00 17.31
CA SER A 61 -10.67 -5.46 17.23
C SER A 61 -9.67 -6.03 16.21
N ILE A 62 -9.42 -5.32 15.10
CA ILE A 62 -8.41 -5.71 14.11
C ILE A 62 -7.02 -5.58 14.73
N ALA A 63 -6.79 -4.51 15.49
CA ALA A 63 -5.50 -4.19 16.08
C ALA A 63 -5.10 -5.11 17.24
N LYS A 64 -6.06 -5.75 17.91
CA LYS A 64 -5.82 -6.61 19.10
C LYS A 64 -4.94 -5.90 20.13
N LEU A 65 -5.28 -4.64 20.43
CA LEU A 65 -4.55 -3.83 21.40
C LEU A 65 -4.61 -4.45 22.79
N LEU A 66 -3.47 -4.43 23.50
CA LEU A 66 -3.42 -4.82 24.91
C LEU A 66 -3.97 -3.68 25.80
N PRO A 67 -4.40 -3.97 27.05
CA PRO A 67 -4.89 -2.94 27.96
C PRO A 67 -3.92 -1.76 28.09
N GLY A 68 -4.43 -0.53 27.93
CA GLY A 68 -3.65 0.70 28.01
C GLY A 68 -2.97 1.13 26.71
N GLN A 69 -3.06 0.34 25.64
CA GLN A 69 -2.58 0.75 24.31
C GLN A 69 -3.66 1.51 23.53
N SER A 70 -3.23 2.29 22.54
CA SER A 70 -4.10 2.99 21.59
C SER A 70 -3.47 3.01 20.21
N LEU A 71 -4.29 3.08 19.17
CA LEU A 71 -3.78 3.20 17.80
C LEU A 71 -3.06 4.57 17.64
N PRO A 72 -1.88 4.61 16.99
CA PRO A 72 -1.17 5.85 16.70
C PRO A 72 -1.95 6.72 15.71
N GLY A 73 -1.67 8.03 15.65
CA GLY A 73 -2.38 8.97 14.75
C GLY A 73 -2.43 8.49 13.28
N GLY A 74 -1.35 7.90 12.79
CA GLY A 74 -1.28 7.15 11.54
C GLY A 74 -0.21 6.06 11.61
N GLY A 75 -0.17 5.16 10.62
CA GLY A 75 0.79 4.05 10.60
C GLY A 75 0.26 2.81 9.88
N SER A 76 0.82 1.65 10.20
CA SER A 76 0.43 0.36 9.64
C SER A 76 0.16 -0.66 10.75
N ILE A 77 -0.81 -1.55 10.51
CA ILE A 77 -1.07 -2.73 11.34
C ILE A 77 -0.76 -3.96 10.49
N PHE A 78 0.07 -4.84 11.00
CA PHE A 78 0.34 -6.15 10.41
C PHE A 78 -0.43 -7.18 11.22
N VAL A 79 -1.40 -7.83 10.59
CA VAL A 79 -2.25 -8.84 11.23
C VAL A 79 -1.64 -10.22 11.04
N GLY A 80 -1.09 -10.78 12.11
CA GLY A 80 -0.44 -12.09 12.11
C GLY A 80 -1.28 -13.18 12.75
N GLU A 81 -0.91 -14.44 12.50
CA GLU A 81 -1.59 -15.62 13.06
C GLU A 81 -1.49 -15.71 14.59
N LYS A 82 -0.38 -15.19 15.14
CA LYS A 82 -0.08 -15.24 16.59
C LYS A 82 -0.26 -13.91 17.32
N GLY A 83 -0.61 -12.86 16.59
CA GLY A 83 -0.78 -11.50 17.11
C GLY A 83 -0.30 -10.48 16.09
N ASN A 84 -0.33 -9.21 16.49
CA ASN A 84 -0.19 -8.09 15.56
C ASN A 84 1.06 -7.25 15.86
N LEU A 85 1.63 -6.69 14.80
CA LEU A 85 2.64 -5.63 14.89
C LEU A 85 2.01 -4.31 14.48
N ILE A 86 2.20 -3.27 15.28
CA ILE A 86 1.74 -1.92 15.00
C ILE A 86 2.98 -1.07 14.74
N LEU A 87 3.01 -0.40 13.60
CA LEU A 87 4.07 0.51 13.20
C LEU A 87 3.52 1.94 13.08
N PRO A 88 3.74 2.81 14.08
CA PRO A 88 3.37 4.22 13.99
C PRO A 88 4.05 4.92 12.80
N HIS A 89 3.37 5.92 12.23
CA HIS A 89 4.02 6.86 11.33
C HIS A 89 5.06 7.67 12.11
N VAL A 90 6.34 7.48 11.79
CA VAL A 90 7.49 8.07 12.50
C VAL A 90 7.52 7.64 13.98
N GLY A 91 7.71 6.35 14.22
CA GLY A 91 7.90 5.81 15.57
C GLY A 91 8.36 4.35 15.57
N MET A 92 8.79 3.89 16.74
CA MET A 92 9.18 2.49 16.92
C MET A 92 7.95 1.58 16.84
N PRO A 93 8.04 0.42 16.15
CA PRO A 93 6.97 -0.55 16.18
C PRO A 93 6.81 -1.16 17.57
N PHE A 94 5.62 -1.68 17.85
CA PHE A 94 5.36 -2.53 19.00
C PHE A 94 4.57 -3.76 18.58
N VAL A 95 4.73 -4.84 19.34
CA VAL A 95 4.08 -6.12 19.07
C VAL A 95 3.12 -6.48 20.20
N ASN A 96 1.97 -7.03 19.81
CA ASN A 96 0.97 -7.56 20.72
C ASN A 96 1.07 -9.08 20.70
N ILE A 97 2.25 -9.60 21.05
CA ILE A 97 2.57 -11.02 21.14
C ILE A 97 3.34 -11.22 22.44
N GLU A 98 2.85 -12.11 23.30
CA GLU A 98 3.49 -12.40 24.59
C GLU A 98 4.90 -12.97 24.37
N GLY A 99 5.87 -12.44 25.13
CA GLY A 99 7.27 -12.90 25.09
C GLY A 99 8.08 -12.47 23.86
N VAL A 100 7.53 -11.64 22.97
CA VAL A 100 8.28 -11.10 21.83
C VAL A 100 8.75 -9.68 22.13
N THR A 101 10.07 -9.48 22.07
CA THR A 101 10.70 -8.16 22.09
C THR A 101 11.10 -7.77 20.66
N ILE A 102 10.97 -6.49 20.32
CA ILE A 102 11.55 -5.95 19.09
C ILE A 102 12.94 -5.47 19.43
N GLU A 103 13.94 -6.09 18.82
CA GLU A 103 15.32 -5.61 18.90
C GLU A 103 15.44 -4.31 18.12
N PRO A 104 16.01 -3.24 18.73
CA PRO A 104 16.30 -2.02 18.00
C PRO A 104 17.27 -2.32 16.84
N VAL A 105 16.97 -1.76 15.68
CA VAL A 105 17.91 -1.71 14.57
C VAL A 105 18.66 -0.39 14.62
N GLU A 106 19.89 -0.38 14.08
CA GLU A 106 20.63 0.86 13.90
C GLU A 106 19.79 1.84 13.08
N GLY A 107 19.69 3.07 13.57
CA GLY A 107 18.95 4.13 12.88
C GLY A 107 19.59 4.43 11.54
N LEU A 108 18.76 4.56 10.50
CA LEU A 108 19.19 4.98 9.18
C LEU A 108 18.78 6.43 8.93
N ASP A 109 19.64 7.17 8.25
CA ASP A 109 19.32 8.50 7.73
C ASP A 109 18.99 8.39 6.24
N HIS A 110 17.81 8.86 5.85
CA HIS A 110 17.31 8.70 4.48
C HIS A 110 18.18 9.45 3.45
N TYR A 111 18.79 10.58 3.82
CA TYR A 111 19.66 11.34 2.92
C TYR A 111 21.03 10.67 2.79
N HIS A 112 21.60 10.21 3.89
CA HIS A 112 22.88 9.51 3.88
C HIS A 112 22.78 8.16 3.18
N GLY A 113 21.65 7.45 3.28
CA GLY A 113 21.43 6.21 2.54
C GLY A 113 21.59 6.39 1.02
N TRP A 114 21.19 7.55 0.48
CA TRP A 114 21.43 7.89 -0.93
C TRP A 114 22.90 8.21 -1.20
N VAL A 115 23.53 9.07 -0.37
CA VAL A 115 24.95 9.45 -0.51
C VAL A 115 25.85 8.22 -0.45
N ASP A 116 25.65 7.34 0.53
CA ASP A 116 26.41 6.12 0.72
C ASP A 116 26.24 5.16 -0.47
N GLY A 117 25.03 5.07 -1.03
CA GLY A 117 24.77 4.33 -2.26
C GLY A 117 25.56 4.87 -3.45
N CYS A 118 25.58 6.20 -3.65
CA CYS A 118 26.35 6.84 -4.71
C CYS A 118 27.86 6.61 -4.57
N LEU A 119 28.40 6.68 -3.34
CA LEU A 119 29.82 6.49 -3.07
C LEU A 119 30.26 5.03 -3.17
N SER A 120 29.43 4.10 -2.70
CA SER A 120 29.74 2.66 -2.67
C SER A 120 29.38 1.92 -3.96
N GLY A 121 28.55 2.51 -4.82
CA GLY A 121 27.97 1.86 -5.99
C GLY A 121 26.93 0.79 -5.64
N LYS A 122 26.47 0.72 -4.39
CA LYS A 122 25.45 -0.24 -3.93
C LYS A 122 24.06 0.42 -3.98
N GLN A 123 23.05 -0.37 -4.33
CA GLN A 123 21.66 0.05 -4.35
C GLN A 123 21.17 0.46 -2.95
N PRO A 124 20.65 1.69 -2.76
CA PRO A 124 19.97 2.10 -1.53
C PRO A 124 18.69 1.30 -1.26
N SER A 125 18.12 1.44 -0.06
CA SER A 125 16.89 0.75 0.38
C SER A 125 15.65 0.99 -0.47
N ASP A 126 15.61 2.09 -1.23
CA ASP A 126 14.43 2.62 -1.90
C ASP A 126 14.55 2.52 -3.44
N GLY A 127 14.68 1.29 -3.96
CA GLY A 127 14.79 1.03 -5.39
C GLY A 127 13.46 1.05 -6.16
N PHE A 128 13.53 1.16 -7.49
CA PHE A 128 12.36 1.20 -8.38
C PHE A 128 11.53 -0.09 -8.38
N GLU A 129 12.16 -1.24 -8.16
CA GLU A 129 11.44 -2.53 -8.06
C GLU A 129 10.35 -2.48 -6.97
N TYR A 130 10.66 -1.88 -5.82
CA TYR A 130 9.66 -1.68 -4.76
C TYR A 130 8.79 -0.44 -5.06
N GLY A 131 9.42 0.68 -5.43
CA GLY A 131 8.72 1.95 -5.60
C GLY A 131 7.65 1.89 -6.69
N GLY A 132 7.94 1.23 -7.80
CA GLY A 132 7.02 1.04 -8.93
C GLY A 132 5.76 0.30 -8.52
N HIS A 133 5.88 -0.89 -7.94
CA HIS A 133 4.72 -1.67 -7.50
C HIS A 133 3.89 -0.96 -6.43
N LEU A 134 4.54 -0.28 -5.47
CA LEU A 134 3.81 0.51 -4.48
C LEU A 134 3.02 1.65 -5.15
N THR A 135 3.66 2.39 -6.05
CA THR A 135 3.00 3.48 -6.76
C THR A 135 1.84 2.96 -7.60
N GLU A 136 2.03 1.88 -8.36
CA GLU A 136 0.97 1.29 -9.16
C GLU A 136 -0.24 0.89 -8.31
N ALA A 137 -0.01 0.23 -7.16
CA ALA A 137 -1.10 -0.13 -6.26
C ALA A 137 -1.86 1.10 -5.74
N VAL A 138 -1.15 2.14 -5.30
CA VAL A 138 -1.79 3.38 -4.81
C VAL A 138 -2.59 4.05 -5.93
N GLN A 139 -2.06 4.08 -7.15
CA GLN A 139 -2.76 4.67 -8.30
C GLN A 139 -4.02 3.89 -8.70
N LEU A 140 -4.01 2.55 -8.58
CA LEU A 140 -5.21 1.74 -8.76
C LEU A 140 -6.30 2.07 -7.74
N GLY A 141 -5.92 2.49 -6.53
CA GLY A 141 -6.85 3.04 -5.54
C GLY A 141 -7.59 4.28 -6.04
N ASN A 142 -6.87 5.21 -6.67
CA ASN A 142 -7.46 6.40 -7.28
C ASN A 142 -8.42 6.03 -8.42
N VAL A 143 -8.09 5.02 -9.22
CA VAL A 143 -8.99 4.51 -10.27
C VAL A 143 -10.26 3.93 -9.64
N ALA A 144 -10.13 3.12 -8.60
CA ALA A 144 -11.27 2.54 -7.89
C ALA A 144 -12.18 3.59 -7.24
N ALA A 145 -11.65 4.75 -6.84
CA ALA A 145 -12.45 5.85 -6.31
C ALA A 145 -13.49 6.39 -7.33
N TYR A 146 -13.25 6.28 -8.64
CA TYR A 146 -14.27 6.62 -9.64
C TYR A 146 -15.44 5.61 -9.71
N PHE A 147 -15.29 4.43 -9.09
CA PHE A 147 -16.26 3.33 -9.11
C PHE A 147 -16.56 2.85 -7.68
N PRO A 148 -17.10 3.73 -6.80
CA PRO A 148 -17.33 3.38 -5.40
C PRO A 148 -18.30 2.19 -5.28
N GLY A 149 -18.00 1.25 -4.40
CA GLY A 149 -18.80 0.04 -4.19
C GLY A 149 -18.52 -1.09 -5.19
N GLU A 150 -17.74 -0.83 -6.25
CA GLU A 150 -17.35 -1.84 -7.24
C GLU A 150 -15.97 -2.42 -6.92
N THR A 151 -15.76 -3.70 -7.23
CA THR A 151 -14.43 -4.31 -7.19
C THR A 151 -13.89 -4.36 -8.61
N LEU A 152 -12.75 -3.73 -8.86
CA LEU A 152 -12.03 -3.79 -10.13
C LEU A 152 -11.00 -4.91 -10.09
N GLU A 153 -11.03 -5.79 -11.08
CA GLU A 153 -10.04 -6.85 -11.29
C GLU A 153 -8.94 -6.34 -12.24
N PHE A 154 -7.67 -6.53 -11.87
CA PHE A 154 -6.54 -5.96 -12.59
C PHE A 154 -5.53 -7.03 -13.00
N ASP A 155 -5.13 -6.99 -14.27
CA ASP A 155 -4.01 -7.73 -14.82
C ASP A 155 -2.82 -6.79 -14.96
N GLY A 156 -1.89 -6.84 -14.00
CA GLY A 156 -0.69 -6.00 -14.00
C GLY A 156 0.26 -6.27 -15.16
N LYS A 157 0.26 -7.48 -15.73
CA LYS A 157 1.10 -7.77 -16.92
C LYS A 157 0.54 -7.12 -18.17
N ALA A 158 -0.78 -7.09 -18.30
CA ALA A 158 -1.47 -6.44 -19.41
C ALA A 158 -1.75 -4.96 -19.15
N LEU A 159 -1.46 -4.46 -17.93
CA LEU A 159 -1.84 -3.14 -17.43
C LEU A 159 -3.30 -2.81 -17.71
N LYS A 160 -4.20 -3.73 -17.33
CA LYS A 160 -5.60 -3.69 -17.77
C LYS A 160 -6.56 -4.07 -16.65
N ILE A 161 -7.66 -3.32 -16.56
CA ILE A 161 -8.83 -3.72 -15.77
C ILE A 161 -9.69 -4.66 -16.61
N THR A 162 -9.91 -5.88 -16.11
CA THR A 162 -10.47 -6.98 -16.88
C THR A 162 -12.00 -7.05 -16.83
N ASN A 163 -12.61 -6.51 -15.79
CA ASN A 163 -14.04 -6.63 -15.52
C ASN A 163 -14.84 -5.33 -15.71
N ASN A 164 -14.18 -4.19 -15.90
CA ASN A 164 -14.81 -2.91 -16.16
C ASN A 164 -14.05 -2.14 -17.26
N SER A 165 -14.59 -2.12 -18.48
CA SER A 165 -13.92 -1.48 -19.61
C SER A 165 -13.82 0.05 -19.45
N GLU A 166 -14.82 0.69 -18.84
CA GLU A 166 -14.82 2.13 -18.61
C GLU A 166 -13.69 2.57 -17.68
N ALA A 167 -13.33 1.75 -16.70
CA ALA A 167 -12.26 2.08 -15.76
C ALA A 167 -10.87 2.15 -16.44
N ASN A 168 -10.67 1.45 -17.57
CA ASN A 168 -9.40 1.48 -18.30
C ASN A 168 -9.03 2.88 -18.83
N LYS A 169 -10.00 3.79 -19.01
CA LYS A 169 -9.72 5.17 -19.42
C LYS A 169 -8.93 5.97 -18.39
N TYR A 170 -8.88 5.50 -17.15
CA TYR A 170 -8.13 6.13 -16.06
C TYR A 170 -6.73 5.50 -15.84
N LEU A 171 -6.41 4.39 -16.53
CA LEU A 171 -5.08 3.78 -16.48
C LEU A 171 -4.06 4.50 -17.36
N THR A 172 -4.55 5.27 -18.32
CA THR A 172 -3.74 6.03 -19.26
C THR A 172 -4.40 7.36 -19.59
N ARG A 173 -3.75 8.16 -20.43
CA ARG A 173 -4.28 9.41 -20.94
C ARG A 173 -3.89 9.59 -22.39
N GLU A 174 -4.64 10.41 -23.11
CA GLU A 174 -4.19 10.93 -24.40
C GLU A 174 -3.03 11.89 -24.15
N TYR A 175 -1.85 11.55 -24.69
CA TYR A 175 -0.68 12.41 -24.61
C TYR A 175 -0.72 13.45 -25.72
N ARG A 176 -0.29 14.68 -25.39
CA ARG A 176 -0.11 15.72 -26.40
C ARG A 176 0.92 15.27 -27.42
N SER A 177 0.72 15.62 -28.69
CA SER A 177 1.66 15.28 -29.76
C SER A 177 3.10 15.70 -29.44
N GLY A 178 4.03 14.76 -29.59
CA GLY A 178 5.46 14.87 -29.25
C GLY A 178 5.81 14.53 -27.79
N PHE A 179 4.83 14.14 -26.97
CA PHE A 179 4.99 13.76 -25.56
C PHE A 179 4.40 12.37 -25.28
N GLU A 180 4.18 11.58 -26.34
CA GLU A 180 3.74 10.20 -26.25
C GLU A 180 4.81 9.37 -25.53
N ILE A 181 4.36 8.52 -24.60
CA ILE A 181 5.23 7.50 -24.02
C ILE A 181 5.23 6.32 -24.99
N ALA A 182 6.41 5.83 -25.34
CA ALA A 182 6.53 4.62 -26.14
C ALA A 182 5.77 3.49 -25.43
N SER A 183 4.84 2.83 -26.13
CA SER A 183 4.14 1.67 -25.59
C SER A 183 5.15 0.60 -25.19
N ILE A 184 5.07 0.15 -23.95
CA ILE A 184 5.88 -0.94 -23.39
C ILE A 184 5.41 -2.28 -23.96
#